data_AF-A0AAU5ZJ70-F1
#
_entry.id   AF-A0AAU5ZJ70-F1
#
_cell.length_a   1.000
_cell.length_b   1.000
_cell.length_c   1.000
_cell.angle_alpha   90.00
_cell.angle_beta   90.00
_cell.angle_gamma   90.00
#
_symmetry.space_group_name_H-M   'P 1'
#
loop_
_entity.id
_entity.type
_entity.pdbx_description
1 polymer ?
#
loop_
_entity_poly.entity_id
_entity_poly.type
_entity_poly.pdbx_seq_one_letter_code
_entity_poly.pdbx_strand_id
1 'polypeptide(L)'
;MTPEQLTPIGEALARLLSPHAEVVLHDPATDEIAAIWNPRSGREPGDPSLLGELDELSASGADVYGPYPKTLPDGRRLSSVSAVIRADDGKPAYVLCVNVDRTAFEEASRLLAAFAAPVAGQPRVLFEHDWSETLNEIVADYVREHGVTVERLSRTDRLELLGRLDAAGVLSQRRSVPAVAHALRISRSALYQLLAQNRKEPNADPA
;
A
#
# COMPACT_ATOMS: atom_id res chain seq x y z
N MET A 1 34.38 -9.19 18.36
CA MET A 1 33.39 -9.79 17.45
C MET A 1 34.02 -9.92 16.08
N THR A 2 33.87 -11.05 15.38
CA THR A 2 34.46 -11.27 14.04
C THR A 2 33.37 -11.54 12.99
N PRO A 3 33.65 -11.38 11.67
CA PRO A 3 32.68 -11.63 10.61
C PRO A 3 32.14 -13.07 10.61
N GLU A 4 32.98 -14.04 11.01
CA GLU A 4 32.59 -15.45 11.09
C GLU A 4 31.46 -15.68 12.10
N GLN A 5 31.42 -14.91 13.19
CA GLN A 5 30.36 -15.01 14.19
C GLN A 5 29.00 -14.54 13.67
N LEU A 6 28.99 -13.65 12.66
CA LEU A 6 27.78 -13.12 12.04
C LEU A 6 27.32 -13.92 10.81
N THR A 7 28.16 -14.84 10.34
CA THR A 7 27.88 -15.66 9.14
C THR A 7 26.58 -16.47 9.25
N PRO A 8 26.27 -17.15 10.38
CA PRO A 8 25.01 -17.89 10.49
C PRO A 8 23.76 -17.00 10.33
N ILE A 9 23.83 -15.74 10.78
CA ILE A 9 22.73 -14.78 10.66
C ILE A 9 22.58 -14.35 9.20
N GLY A 10 23.69 -13.96 8.56
CA GLY A 10 23.71 -13.58 7.15
C GLY A 10 23.18 -14.69 6.24
N GLU A 11 23.63 -15.92 6.44
CA GLU A 11 23.15 -17.09 5.71
C GLU A 11 21.66 -17.37 5.95
N ALA A 12 21.19 -17.31 7.20
CA ALA A 12 19.79 -17.56 7.52
C ALA A 12 18.86 -16.57 6.82
N LEU A 13 19.20 -15.28 6.86
CA LEU A 13 18.42 -14.22 6.20
C LEU A 13 18.43 -14.40 4.68
N ALA A 14 19.60 -14.62 4.08
CA ALA A 14 19.73 -14.81 2.64
C ALA A 14 18.97 -16.05 2.15
N ARG A 15 19.00 -17.16 2.90
CA ARG A 15 18.25 -18.37 2.56
C ARG A 15 16.73 -18.17 2.66
N LEU A 16 16.26 -17.52 3.73
CA LEU A 16 14.83 -17.29 3.94
C LEU A 16 14.24 -16.34 2.88
N LEU A 17 15.00 -15.32 2.49
CA LEU A 17 14.55 -14.27 1.58
C LEU A 17 15.01 -14.48 0.12
N SER A 18 15.61 -15.63 -0.17
CA SER A 18 16.01 -16.01 -1.51
C SER A 18 14.79 -16.15 -2.44
N PRO A 19 14.90 -15.76 -3.73
CA PRO A 19 16.06 -15.19 -4.40
C PRO A 19 16.15 -13.65 -4.31
N HIS A 20 15.27 -13.02 -3.55
CA HIS A 20 14.99 -11.59 -3.66
C HIS A 20 15.88 -10.69 -2.80
N ALA A 21 16.48 -11.21 -1.72
CA ALA A 21 17.33 -10.40 -0.85
C ALA A 21 18.82 -10.70 -1.00
N GLU A 22 19.62 -9.66 -1.19
CA GLU A 22 21.07 -9.68 -0.97
C GLU A 22 21.35 -9.21 0.46
N VAL A 23 22.19 -9.94 1.18
CA VAL A 23 22.61 -9.58 2.54
C VAL A 23 24.09 -9.23 2.52
N VAL A 24 24.46 -8.05 3.00
CA VAL A 24 25.83 -7.53 2.96
C VAL A 24 26.27 -7.16 4.36
N LEU A 25 27.43 -7.66 4.78
CA LEU A 25 28.11 -7.23 5.99
C LEU A 25 29.24 -6.29 5.60
N HIS A 26 29.18 -5.07 6.10
CA HIS A 26 30.17 -4.03 5.86
C HIS A 26 31.07 -3.87 7.07
N ASP A 27 32.37 -3.67 6.84
CA ASP A 27 33.33 -3.25 7.85
C ASP A 27 33.58 -1.73 7.73
N PRO A 28 33.08 -0.92 8.68
CA PRO A 28 33.28 0.53 8.65
C PRO A 28 34.74 0.96 8.88
N ALA A 29 35.58 0.11 9.46
CA ALA A 29 36.98 0.45 9.71
C ALA A 29 37.83 0.42 8.44
N THR A 30 37.50 -0.48 7.50
CA THR A 30 38.17 -0.59 6.20
C THR A 30 37.38 0.05 5.06
N ASP A 31 36.10 0.39 5.27
CA ASP A 31 35.13 0.76 4.23
C ASP A 31 35.05 -0.28 3.10
N GLU A 32 35.04 -1.56 3.47
CA GLU A 32 34.95 -2.70 2.56
C GLU A 32 33.83 -3.67 2.95
N ILE A 33 33.37 -4.47 2.00
CA ILE A 33 32.46 -5.59 2.27
C ILE A 33 33.23 -6.70 2.98
N ALA A 34 32.85 -7.01 4.21
CA ALA A 34 33.41 -8.12 4.98
C ALA A 34 32.83 -9.48 4.52
N ALA A 35 31.53 -9.52 4.22
CA ALA A 35 30.86 -10.72 3.72
C ALA A 35 29.61 -10.35 2.93
N ILE A 36 29.22 -11.22 1.99
CA ILE A 36 28.01 -11.05 1.20
C ILE A 36 27.34 -12.39 0.95
N TRP A 37 26.01 -12.43 1.06
CA TRP A 37 25.20 -13.62 0.84
C TRP A 37 24.10 -13.32 -0.17
N ASN A 38 23.89 -14.26 -1.10
CA ASN A 38 23.04 -14.08 -2.29
C ASN A 38 23.38 -12.79 -3.07
N PRO A 39 24.60 -12.67 -3.64
CA PRO A 39 25.03 -11.47 -4.36
C PRO A 39 24.20 -11.28 -5.65
N ARG A 40 23.44 -10.19 -5.69
CA ARG A 40 22.55 -9.75 -6.79
C ARG A 40 23.01 -8.43 -7.43
N SER A 41 23.84 -7.69 -6.72
CA SER A 41 24.49 -6.45 -7.18
C SER A 41 25.75 -6.72 -8.01
N GLY A 42 26.28 -7.95 -7.98
CA GLY A 42 27.55 -8.30 -8.61
C GLY A 42 28.79 -7.96 -7.76
N ARG A 43 28.58 -7.50 -6.53
CA ARG A 43 29.65 -7.19 -5.58
C ARG A 43 30.16 -8.43 -4.85
N GLU A 44 31.37 -8.35 -4.33
CA GLU A 44 32.05 -9.43 -3.60
C GLU A 44 32.75 -8.90 -2.33
N PRO A 45 33.15 -9.79 -1.39
CA PRO A 45 33.95 -9.36 -0.24
C PRO A 45 35.24 -8.67 -0.68
N GLY A 46 35.60 -7.55 -0.03
CA GLY A 46 36.70 -6.67 -0.41
C GLY A 46 36.30 -5.50 -1.32
N ASP A 47 35.12 -5.52 -1.93
CA ASP A 47 34.64 -4.35 -2.67
C ASP A 47 34.38 -3.16 -1.72
N PRO A 48 34.55 -1.91 -2.20
CA PRO A 48 34.28 -0.71 -1.42
C PRO A 48 32.85 -0.73 -0.91
N SER A 49 32.65 -0.43 0.38
CA SER A 49 31.37 -0.58 1.06
C SER A 49 30.28 0.38 0.55
N LEU A 50 30.69 1.57 0.08
CA LEU A 50 29.79 2.64 -0.38
C LEU A 50 28.76 3.03 0.69
N LEU A 51 29.21 3.05 1.95
CA LEU A 51 28.41 3.39 3.12
C LEU A 51 28.20 4.91 3.28
N GLY A 52 28.51 5.75 2.28
CA GLY A 52 28.57 7.20 2.43
C GLY A 52 27.32 7.89 2.99
N GLU A 53 26.13 7.27 2.93
CA GLU A 53 24.89 7.74 3.57
C GLU A 53 24.69 7.19 5.01
N LEU A 54 25.30 6.04 5.32
CA LEU A 54 25.24 5.36 6.61
C LEU A 54 26.16 5.97 7.68
N ASP A 55 27.22 6.66 7.27
CA ASP A 55 28.10 7.40 8.19
C ASP A 55 27.31 8.46 8.97
N GLU A 56 26.45 9.22 8.30
CA GLU A 56 25.55 10.20 8.93
C GLU A 56 24.46 9.53 9.78
N LEU A 57 23.93 8.39 9.33
CA LEU A 57 22.91 7.64 10.07
C LEU A 57 23.48 7.10 11.39
N SER A 58 24.69 6.56 11.40
CA SER A 58 25.33 5.98 12.60
C SER A 58 25.49 6.96 13.77
N ALA A 59 25.56 8.27 13.48
CA ALA A 59 25.63 9.35 14.46
C ALA A 59 24.27 9.66 15.12
N SER A 60 23.16 9.27 14.49
CA SER A 60 21.80 9.60 14.94
C SER A 60 21.24 8.72 16.07
N GLY A 61 22.00 7.73 16.54
CA GLY A 61 21.73 6.96 17.76
C GLY A 61 20.77 5.77 17.63
N ALA A 62 20.18 5.51 16.46
CA ALA A 62 19.44 4.27 16.23
C ALA A 62 20.37 3.12 15.81
N ASP A 63 20.01 1.88 16.14
CA ASP A 63 20.78 0.70 15.73
C ASP A 63 20.21 0.05 14.46
N VAL A 64 18.98 0.38 14.07
CA VAL A 64 18.33 -0.17 12.86
C VAL A 64 17.67 0.95 12.07
N TYR A 65 17.93 0.98 10.77
CA TYR A 65 17.43 1.97 9.81
C TYR A 65 16.65 1.29 8.68
N GLY A 66 15.48 1.84 8.35
CA GLY A 66 14.65 1.39 7.23
C GLY A 66 13.30 0.77 7.66
N PRO A 67 12.58 0.13 6.71
CA PRO A 67 12.98 -0.04 5.31
C PRO A 67 13.00 1.30 4.56
N TYR A 68 14.06 1.57 3.81
CA TYR A 68 14.19 2.74 2.94
C TYR A 68 14.37 2.32 1.47
N PRO A 69 13.94 3.15 0.50
CA PRO A 69 14.10 2.83 -0.90
C PRO A 69 15.54 3.10 -1.37
N LYS A 70 16.07 2.22 -2.22
CA LYS A 70 17.33 2.44 -2.94
C LYS A 70 17.13 2.14 -4.43
N THR A 71 17.78 2.91 -5.29
CA THR A 71 17.78 2.66 -6.74
C THR A 71 19.17 2.23 -7.17
N LEU A 72 19.27 1.10 -7.86
CA LEU A 72 20.53 0.64 -8.44
C LEU A 72 20.82 1.35 -9.77
N PRO A 73 22.08 1.38 -10.25
CA PRO A 73 22.42 2.00 -11.53
C PRO A 73 21.69 1.39 -12.74
N ASP A 74 21.25 0.14 -12.64
CA ASP A 74 20.45 -0.56 -13.65
C ASP A 74 18.94 -0.20 -13.59
N GLY A 75 18.54 0.68 -12.68
CA GLY A 75 17.16 1.16 -12.51
C GLY A 75 16.31 0.30 -11.58
N ARG A 76 16.81 -0.83 -11.08
CA ARG A 76 16.06 -1.66 -10.11
C ARG A 76 15.84 -0.92 -8.81
N ARG A 77 14.65 -1.09 -8.23
CA ARG A 77 14.29 -0.55 -6.91
C ARG A 77 14.42 -1.60 -5.83
N LEU A 78 15.07 -1.22 -4.75
CA LEU A 78 15.28 -2.03 -3.57
C LEU A 78 14.53 -1.45 -2.37
N SER A 79 14.18 -2.32 -1.43
CA SER A 79 13.92 -1.93 -0.04
C SER A 79 15.08 -2.43 0.81
N SER A 80 15.76 -1.51 1.48
CA SER A 80 16.95 -1.76 2.27
C SER A 80 16.69 -1.54 3.74
N VAL A 81 17.22 -2.42 4.58
CA VAL A 81 17.31 -2.25 6.04
C VAL A 81 18.77 -2.36 6.42
N SER A 82 19.26 -1.46 7.25
CA SER A 82 20.64 -1.43 7.74
C SER A 82 20.64 -1.55 9.26
N ALA A 83 21.36 -2.53 9.79
CA ALA A 83 21.53 -2.76 11.22
C ALA A 83 23.00 -2.53 11.63
N VAL A 84 23.21 -1.60 12.54
CA VAL A 84 24.53 -1.29 13.11
C VAL A 84 24.80 -2.26 14.25
N ILE A 85 25.90 -3.00 14.14
CA ILE A 85 26.32 -3.96 15.16
C ILE A 85 27.50 -3.34 15.89
N ARG A 86 27.30 -3.00 17.17
CA ARG A 86 28.29 -2.28 17.99
C ARG A 86 29.20 -3.25 18.74
N ALA A 87 30.45 -2.86 18.93
CA ALA A 87 31.35 -3.53 19.87
C ALA A 87 31.03 -3.12 21.32
N ASP A 88 31.70 -3.75 22.28
CA ASP A 88 31.54 -3.49 23.72
C ASP A 88 31.88 -2.03 24.11
N ASP A 89 32.68 -1.34 23.29
CA ASP A 89 33.02 0.08 23.45
C ASP A 89 31.96 1.04 22.87
N GLY A 90 30.86 0.51 22.34
CA GLY A 90 29.74 1.26 21.76
C GLY A 90 29.97 1.73 20.32
N LYS A 91 31.15 1.49 19.74
CA LYS A 91 31.44 1.89 18.35
C LYS A 91 30.85 0.90 17.34
N PRO A 92 30.44 1.36 16.15
CA PRO A 92 30.06 0.46 15.06
C PRO A 92 31.21 -0.49 14.71
N ALA A 93 31.00 -1.79 14.90
CA ALA A 93 31.95 -2.83 14.51
C ALA A 93 31.64 -3.35 13.09
N TYR A 94 30.35 -3.53 12.78
CA TYR A 94 29.88 -3.89 11.44
C TYR A 94 28.54 -3.24 11.14
N VAL A 95 28.19 -3.16 9.86
CA VAL A 95 26.84 -2.80 9.42
C VAL A 95 26.29 -3.93 8.55
N LEU A 96 25.19 -4.54 8.98
CA LEU A 96 24.49 -5.56 8.23
C LEU A 96 23.36 -4.93 7.43
N CYS A 97 23.44 -5.01 6.10
CA CYS A 97 22.41 -4.53 5.19
C CYS A 97 21.64 -5.70 4.58
N VAL A 98 20.31 -5.63 4.62
CA VAL A 98 19.42 -6.57 3.91
C VAL A 98 18.71 -5.79 2.81
N ASN A 99 18.94 -6.17 1.56
CA ASN A 99 18.51 -5.45 0.37
C ASN A 99 17.56 -6.31 -0.47
N VAL A 100 16.25 -6.03 -0.43
CA VAL A 100 15.23 -6.76 -1.18
C VAL A 100 14.99 -6.12 -2.54
N ASP A 101 15.22 -6.86 -3.62
CA ASP A 101 14.86 -6.48 -4.99
C ASP A 101 13.33 -6.54 -5.19
N ARG A 102 12.74 -5.37 -5.46
CA ARG A 102 11.29 -5.21 -5.57
C ARG A 102 10.74 -5.50 -6.96
N THR A 103 11.61 -5.74 -7.95
CA THR A 103 11.23 -5.82 -9.37
C THR A 103 10.10 -6.82 -9.62
N ALA A 104 10.23 -8.05 -9.10
CA ALA A 104 9.22 -9.10 -9.29
C ALA A 104 7.87 -8.76 -8.64
N PHE A 105 7.89 -8.10 -7.47
CA PHE A 105 6.68 -7.68 -6.77
C PHE A 105 5.97 -6.53 -7.49
N GLU A 106 6.74 -5.57 -8.02
CA GLU A 106 6.20 -4.48 -8.82
C GLU A 106 5.62 -4.98 -10.16
N GLU A 107 6.25 -5.97 -10.79
CA GLU A 107 5.71 -6.63 -11.98
C GLU A 107 4.42 -7.40 -11.68
N ALA A 108 4.40 -8.22 -10.63
CA ALA A 108 3.19 -8.92 -10.20
C ALA A 108 2.06 -7.95 -9.88
N SER A 109 2.35 -6.85 -9.17
CA SER A 109 1.37 -5.81 -8.86
C SER A 109 0.80 -5.18 -10.13
N ARG A 110 1.66 -4.84 -11.12
CA ARG A 110 1.20 -4.29 -12.41
C ARG A 110 0.35 -5.28 -13.19
N LEU A 111 0.74 -6.56 -13.24
CA LEU A 111 -0.03 -7.60 -13.93
C LEU A 111 -1.41 -7.79 -13.30
N LEU A 112 -1.48 -7.87 -11.97
CA LEU A 112 -2.73 -7.98 -11.24
C LEU A 112 -3.61 -6.73 -11.44
N ALA A 113 -3.02 -5.53 -11.39
CA ALA A 113 -3.74 -4.30 -11.64
C ALA A 113 -4.28 -4.23 -13.08
N ALA A 114 -3.48 -4.62 -14.07
CA ALA A 114 -3.90 -4.66 -15.46
C ALA A 114 -5.01 -5.70 -15.70
N PHE A 115 -4.94 -6.85 -15.04
CA PHE A 115 -5.98 -7.88 -15.12
C PHE A 115 -7.29 -7.43 -14.44
N ALA A 116 -7.19 -6.71 -13.32
CA ALA A 116 -8.35 -6.18 -12.60
C ALA A 116 -8.97 -4.94 -13.27
N ALA A 117 -8.23 -4.26 -14.15
CA ALA A 117 -8.72 -3.08 -14.85
C ALA A 117 -9.79 -3.46 -15.89
N PRO A 118 -10.91 -2.72 -15.98
CA PRO A 118 -11.88 -2.90 -17.06
C PRO A 118 -11.20 -2.70 -18.43
N VAL A 119 -11.32 -3.69 -19.32
CA VAL A 119 -10.71 -3.67 -20.66
C VAL A 119 -11.38 -2.65 -21.59
N ALA A 120 -12.66 -2.35 -21.32
CA ALA A 120 -13.40 -1.29 -21.97
C ALA A 120 -14.17 -0.52 -20.91
N GLY A 121 -14.35 0.79 -21.15
CA GLY A 121 -15.33 1.56 -20.40
C GLY A 121 -16.71 0.92 -20.55
N GLN A 122 -17.58 1.16 -19.58
CA GLN A 122 -18.93 0.61 -19.62
C GLN A 122 -19.63 1.02 -20.94
N PRO A 123 -20.11 0.06 -21.74
CA PRO A 123 -20.71 0.37 -23.03
C PRO A 123 -22.03 1.11 -22.82
N ARG A 124 -22.00 2.45 -22.89
CA ARG A 124 -23.15 3.33 -22.61
C ARG A 124 -24.45 2.87 -23.28
N VAL A 125 -24.38 2.39 -24.53
CA VAL A 125 -25.53 1.89 -25.29
C VAL A 125 -26.26 0.73 -24.60
N LEU A 126 -25.56 -0.13 -23.85
CA LEU A 126 -26.18 -1.23 -23.09
C LEU A 126 -26.79 -0.78 -21.76
N PHE A 127 -26.39 0.40 -21.25
CA PHE A 127 -26.72 0.88 -19.91
C PHE A 127 -27.46 2.23 -19.88
N GLU A 128 -27.77 2.81 -21.05
CA GLU A 128 -28.45 4.11 -21.20
C GLU A 128 -29.78 4.22 -20.43
N HIS A 129 -30.38 3.09 -20.06
CA HIS A 129 -31.63 3.01 -19.29
C HIS A 129 -31.49 2.20 -17.99
N ASP A 130 -30.28 1.81 -17.61
CA ASP A 130 -30.03 0.99 -16.41
C ASP A 130 -29.69 1.88 -15.20
N TRP A 131 -30.72 2.49 -14.64
CA TRP A 131 -30.60 3.23 -13.39
C TRP A 131 -30.14 2.37 -12.20
N SER A 132 -30.25 1.04 -12.31
CA SER A 132 -29.81 0.14 -11.24
C SER A 132 -28.29 0.03 -11.19
N GLU A 133 -27.61 0.16 -12.34
CA GLU A 133 -26.17 0.33 -12.33
C GLU A 133 -25.75 1.68 -11.75
N THR A 134 -26.41 2.78 -12.14
CA THR A 134 -26.11 4.11 -11.56
C THR A 134 -26.23 4.08 -10.03
N LEU A 135 -27.23 3.37 -9.49
CA LEU A 135 -27.34 3.10 -8.06
C LEU A 135 -26.11 2.36 -7.51
N ASN A 136 -25.70 1.28 -8.16
CA ASN A 136 -24.56 0.46 -7.73
C ASN A 136 -23.24 1.25 -7.75
N GLU A 137 -22.99 2.04 -8.80
CA GLU A 137 -21.80 2.88 -8.95
C GLU A 137 -21.74 3.95 -7.84
N ILE A 138 -22.84 4.68 -7.61
CA ILE A 138 -22.90 5.70 -6.56
C ILE A 138 -22.65 5.11 -5.17
N VAL A 139 -23.20 3.93 -4.88
CA VAL A 139 -22.96 3.22 -3.61
C VAL A 139 -21.50 2.77 -3.52
N ALA A 140 -20.95 2.20 -4.59
CA ALA A 140 -19.57 1.72 -4.62
C ALA A 140 -18.56 2.86 -4.43
N ASP A 141 -18.77 3.99 -5.10
CA ASP A 141 -17.90 5.16 -4.97
C ASP A 141 -17.99 5.80 -3.59
N TYR A 142 -19.20 5.89 -3.01
CA TYR A 142 -19.36 6.40 -1.65
C TYR A 142 -18.60 5.56 -0.62
N VAL A 143 -18.72 4.23 -0.70
CA VAL A 143 -18.01 3.25 0.15
C VAL A 143 -16.50 3.40 0.00
N ARG A 144 -16.02 3.60 -1.24
CA ARG A 144 -14.60 3.75 -1.56
C ARG A 144 -14.03 5.07 -1.03
N GLU A 145 -14.74 6.18 -1.20
CA GLU A 145 -14.34 7.52 -0.75
C GLU A 145 -14.25 7.60 0.78
N HIS A 146 -15.20 6.98 1.49
CA HIS A 146 -15.30 7.09 2.95
C HIS A 146 -14.61 5.94 3.70
N GLY A 147 -14.12 4.91 2.99
CA GLY A 147 -13.45 3.76 3.59
C GLY A 147 -14.35 2.93 4.52
N VAL A 148 -15.66 2.97 4.33
CA VAL A 148 -16.66 2.27 5.16
C VAL A 148 -17.48 1.31 4.31
N THR A 149 -17.90 0.17 4.89
CA THR A 149 -18.81 -0.75 4.19
C THR A 149 -20.27 -0.31 4.35
N VAL A 150 -21.14 -0.77 3.45
CA VAL A 150 -22.59 -0.44 3.48
C VAL A 150 -23.23 -0.76 4.84
N GLU A 151 -22.81 -1.85 5.49
CA GLU A 151 -23.33 -2.27 6.80
C GLU A 151 -22.93 -1.31 7.92
N ARG A 152 -21.82 -0.59 7.74
CA ARG A 152 -21.26 0.36 8.71
C ARG A 152 -21.70 1.80 8.45
N LEU A 153 -22.46 2.06 7.38
CA LEU A 153 -22.96 3.40 7.09
C LEU A 153 -23.79 3.92 8.27
N SER A 154 -23.39 5.08 8.76
CA SER A 154 -24.12 5.83 9.77
C SER A 154 -25.44 6.35 9.19
N ARG A 155 -26.31 6.90 10.06
CA ARG A 155 -27.53 7.55 9.59
C ARG A 155 -27.22 8.76 8.71
N THR A 156 -26.17 9.52 9.03
CA THR A 156 -25.72 10.67 8.26
C THR A 156 -25.21 10.24 6.89
N ASP A 157 -24.40 9.19 6.84
CA ASP A 157 -23.84 8.65 5.60
C ASP A 157 -24.95 8.21 4.64
N ARG A 158 -25.98 7.53 5.19
CA ARG A 158 -27.15 7.10 4.42
C ARG A 158 -27.96 8.29 3.88
N LEU A 159 -28.06 9.39 4.62
CA LEU A 159 -28.76 10.59 4.16
C LEU A 159 -28.00 11.28 3.02
N GLU A 160 -26.68 11.42 3.15
CA GLU A 160 -25.82 11.98 2.11
C GLU A 160 -25.87 11.13 0.84
N LEU A 161 -25.70 9.80 0.99
CA LEU A 161 -25.76 8.86 -0.11
C LEU A 161 -27.14 8.88 -0.81
N LEU A 162 -28.24 9.00 -0.04
CA LEU A 162 -29.57 9.19 -0.63
C LEU A 162 -29.70 10.51 -1.39
N GLY A 163 -29.05 11.59 -0.93
CA GLY A 163 -28.98 12.85 -1.67
C GLY A 163 -28.27 12.70 -3.01
N ARG A 164 -27.13 11.99 -3.04
CA ARG A 164 -26.42 11.68 -4.30
C ARG A 164 -27.28 10.85 -5.26
N LEU A 165 -27.99 9.85 -4.75
CA LEU A 165 -28.90 9.01 -5.54
C LEU A 165 -30.09 9.81 -6.08
N ASP A 166 -30.63 10.75 -5.33
CA ASP A 166 -31.71 11.63 -5.77
C ASP A 166 -31.25 12.59 -6.87
N ALA A 167 -30.09 13.22 -6.67
CA ALA A 167 -29.46 14.12 -7.65
C ALA A 167 -29.15 13.40 -8.98
N ALA A 168 -28.79 12.12 -8.93
CA ALA A 168 -28.60 11.27 -10.10
C ALA A 168 -29.90 10.75 -10.73
N GLY A 169 -31.07 11.11 -10.18
CA GLY A 169 -32.38 10.74 -10.70
C GLY A 169 -32.80 9.29 -10.41
N VAL A 170 -32.02 8.53 -9.64
CA VAL A 170 -32.29 7.11 -9.31
C VAL A 170 -33.63 6.96 -8.60
N LEU A 171 -33.94 7.85 -7.64
CA LEU A 171 -35.16 7.77 -6.85
C LEU A 171 -36.44 8.05 -7.65
N SER A 172 -36.32 8.76 -8.77
CA SER A 172 -37.43 9.07 -9.68
C SER A 172 -37.83 7.87 -10.56
N GLN A 173 -37.02 6.81 -10.60
CA GLN A 173 -37.23 5.66 -11.46
C GLN A 173 -38.27 4.67 -10.90
N ARG A 174 -39.00 3.99 -11.79
CA ARG A 174 -39.98 2.98 -11.37
C ARG A 174 -39.28 1.80 -10.70
N ARG A 175 -39.78 1.40 -9.53
CA ARG A 175 -39.22 0.30 -8.70
C ARG A 175 -37.82 0.60 -8.13
N SER A 176 -37.42 1.87 -8.04
CA SER A 176 -36.17 2.30 -7.38
C SER A 176 -36.15 1.97 -5.89
N VAL A 177 -37.24 2.24 -5.17
CA VAL A 177 -37.31 2.13 -3.71
C VAL A 177 -36.93 0.73 -3.18
N PRO A 178 -37.44 -0.40 -3.71
CA PRO A 178 -36.98 -1.72 -3.29
C PRO A 178 -35.48 -1.97 -3.55
N ALA A 179 -34.96 -1.52 -4.69
CA ALA A 179 -33.55 -1.71 -5.05
C ALA A 179 -32.63 -0.88 -4.16
N VAL A 180 -32.96 0.38 -3.91
CA VAL A 180 -32.20 1.27 -3.01
C VAL A 180 -32.22 0.73 -1.58
N ALA A 181 -33.38 0.27 -1.09
CA ALA A 181 -33.46 -0.33 0.24
C ALA A 181 -32.56 -1.57 0.37
N HIS A 182 -32.53 -2.40 -0.67
CA HIS A 182 -31.67 -3.58 -0.73
C HIS A 182 -30.18 -3.19 -0.76
N ALA A 183 -29.80 -2.26 -1.65
CA ALA A 183 -28.43 -1.78 -1.79
C ALA A 183 -27.89 -1.15 -0.51
N LEU A 184 -28.73 -0.41 0.23
CA LEU A 184 -28.37 0.19 1.52
C LEU A 184 -28.55 -0.74 2.72
N ARG A 185 -29.01 -1.99 2.50
CA ARG A 185 -29.34 -2.98 3.53
C ARG A 185 -30.26 -2.46 4.65
N ILE A 186 -31.31 -1.74 4.26
CA ILE A 186 -32.33 -1.22 5.17
C ILE A 186 -33.73 -1.68 4.76
N SER A 187 -34.70 -1.56 5.67
CA SER A 187 -36.09 -1.81 5.32
C SER A 187 -36.63 -0.68 4.43
N ARG A 188 -37.65 -0.99 3.62
CA ARG A 188 -38.39 0.03 2.85
C ARG A 188 -38.96 1.13 3.75
N SER A 189 -39.42 0.76 4.95
CA SER A 189 -39.93 1.73 5.93
C SER A 189 -38.85 2.68 6.43
N ALA A 190 -37.65 2.18 6.75
CA ALA A 190 -36.52 3.00 7.14
C ALA A 190 -36.08 3.93 5.99
N LEU A 191 -36.07 3.43 4.75
CA LEU A 191 -35.79 4.25 3.57
C LEU A 191 -36.79 5.39 3.43
N TYR A 192 -38.10 5.14 3.55
CA TYR A 192 -39.10 6.21 3.48
C TYR A 192 -38.94 7.26 4.59
N GLN A 193 -38.51 6.86 5.80
CA GLN A 193 -38.21 7.80 6.88
C GLN A 193 -37.03 8.71 6.52
N LEU A 194 -35.97 8.14 5.95
CA LEU A 194 -34.80 8.91 5.48
C LEU A 194 -35.16 9.85 4.33
N LEU A 195 -35.97 9.41 3.36
CA LEU A 195 -36.45 10.25 2.24
C LEU A 195 -37.37 11.39 2.70
N ALA A 196 -38.17 11.17 3.74
CA ALA A 196 -38.98 12.23 4.34
C ALA A 196 -38.11 13.25 5.09
N GLN A 197 -36.98 12.82 5.65
CA GLN A 197 -36.03 13.69 6.35
C GLN A 197 -35.16 14.49 5.37
N ASN A 198 -34.64 13.84 4.32
CA ASN A 198 -33.85 14.51 3.28
C ASN A 198 -34.65 15.65 2.59
N ARG A 199 -35.95 15.46 2.34
CA ARG A 199 -36.85 16.52 1.83
C ARG A 199 -37.13 17.68 2.79
N LYS A 200 -36.86 17.51 4.10
CA LYS A 200 -36.98 18.60 5.10
C LYS A 200 -35.69 19.41 5.25
N GLU A 201 -34.57 18.92 4.71
CA GLU A 201 -33.26 19.57 4.72
C GLU A 201 -32.77 19.81 3.27
N PRO A 202 -33.49 20.57 2.42
CA PRO A 202 -32.94 20.92 1.12
C PRO A 202 -31.78 21.91 1.33
N ASN A 203 -30.58 21.56 0.84
CA ASN A 203 -29.38 22.40 0.67
C ASN A 203 -29.39 23.72 1.47
N ALA A 204 -28.78 23.71 2.65
CA ALA A 204 -28.23 24.95 3.20
C ALA A 204 -27.08 25.38 2.29
N ASP A 205 -27.37 26.34 1.41
CA ASP A 205 -26.43 26.99 0.50
C ASP A 205 -25.21 27.51 1.29
N PRO A 206 -23.96 27.21 0.89
CA PRO A 206 -22.80 27.86 1.51
C PRO A 206 -22.71 29.29 0.98
N ALA A 207 -22.94 30.26 1.88
CA ALA A 207 -22.62 31.67 1.66
C ALA A 207 -21.10 31.90 1.64
#